data_AF-A0A9W8UKK2-F1
#
_entry.id   AF-A0A9W8UKK2-F1
#
_cell.length_a   1.000
_cell.length_b   1.000
_cell.length_c   1.000
_cell.angle_alpha   90.00
_cell.angle_beta   90.00
_cell.angle_gamma   90.00
#
_symmetry.space_group_name_H-M   'P 1'
#
loop_
_entity.id
_entity.type
_entity.pdbx_description
1 polymer ?
#
loop_
_entity_poly.entity_id
_entity_poly.type
_entity_poly.pdbx_seq_one_letter_code
_entity_poly.pdbx_strand_id
1 'polypeptide(L)'
;MEDVHFKSRTGREILKRVHLDIPAASLTMIHGTVGSGKSIFLQLLLGVIKPSKGNVSVLSKEISLAAQKPWIQNQTIRENVIGLSPVDEFLSKEIIYGCALGVDILEFPSGDQKMAGTDGCNLSGRQKQRLGLARSLYLDLSIIILDDVLSAFDTPTAAAIFSRLLGPDGILRRCGTTWTFFQKQRGADLLSLPENGAAPTASISNGDAAHFHGSEEGQAPVKSKTASPGSAVEKSRRNGNLSLYAYLFRSAGPIMLSAWIFSTAFASVGEKVPKIFVKISYSEAPDNDTYFAGFAVTAFASIIITAATALSYFALIVPNLSNELHWRLLELLSGLHCPRLLKPTLATL
;
A
#
# COMPACT_ATOMS: atom_id res chain seq x y z
N MET A 1 8.81 24.78 -6.53
CA MET A 1 10.00 24.16 -5.86
C MET A 1 11.18 25.06 -6.10
N GLU A 2 11.89 25.45 -5.05
CA GLU A 2 12.94 26.49 -5.11
C GLU A 2 14.27 25.99 -4.54
N ASP A 3 15.31 25.94 -5.38
CA ASP A 3 16.70 25.56 -5.03
C ASP A 3 16.78 24.23 -4.26
N VAL A 4 16.01 23.22 -4.70
CA VAL A 4 15.88 21.97 -3.97
C VAL A 4 17.10 21.08 -4.20
N HIS A 5 17.77 20.73 -3.10
CA HIS A 5 18.83 19.72 -3.07
C HIS A 5 18.40 18.54 -2.19
N PHE A 6 18.83 17.33 -2.55
CA PHE A 6 18.65 16.15 -1.71
C PHE A 6 19.90 15.29 -1.68
N LYS A 7 20.38 15.01 -0.46
CA LYS A 7 21.47 14.08 -0.19
C LYS A 7 20.94 12.81 0.45
N SER A 8 21.39 11.68 -0.09
CA SER A 8 21.18 10.36 0.52
C SER A 8 21.83 10.28 1.90
N ARG A 9 21.44 9.28 2.69
CA ARG A 9 22.09 8.93 3.96
C ARG A 9 23.58 8.63 3.82
N THR A 10 24.02 8.20 2.64
CA THR A 10 25.43 7.97 2.32
C THR A 10 26.20 9.25 1.94
N GLY A 11 25.56 10.42 2.02
CA GLY A 11 26.13 11.71 1.63
C GLY A 11 26.12 11.98 0.12
N ARG A 12 25.79 10.99 -0.72
CA ARG A 12 25.65 11.17 -2.16
C ARG A 12 24.47 12.11 -2.47
N GLU A 13 24.76 13.18 -3.18
CA GLU A 13 23.73 14.10 -3.68
C GLU A 13 23.00 13.49 -4.88
N ILE A 14 21.68 13.33 -4.74
CA ILE A 14 20.80 12.73 -5.77
C ILE A 14 20.13 13.84 -6.59
N LEU A 15 19.59 14.85 -5.91
CA LEU A 15 18.98 16.02 -6.56
C LEU A 15 19.84 17.24 -6.28
N LYS A 16 20.12 18.01 -7.32
CA LYS A 16 21.01 19.17 -7.31
C LYS A 16 20.26 20.36 -7.88
N ARG A 17 20.03 21.39 -7.06
CA ARG A 17 19.49 22.69 -7.48
C ARG A 17 18.26 22.56 -8.39
N VAL A 18 17.24 21.84 -7.92
CA VAL A 18 16.01 21.65 -8.67
C VAL A 18 15.11 22.87 -8.44
N HIS A 19 14.82 23.58 -9.53
CA HIS A 19 13.79 24.62 -9.58
C HIS A 19 12.68 24.14 -10.51
N LEU A 20 11.45 24.08 -10.02
CA LEU A 20 10.31 23.63 -10.79
C LEU A 20 9.03 24.23 -10.23
N ASP A 21 8.27 24.90 -11.08
CA ASP A 21 6.93 25.36 -10.76
C ASP A 21 5.92 24.69 -11.69
N ILE A 22 4.96 24.00 -11.08
CA ILE A 22 3.89 23.28 -11.77
C ILE A 22 2.60 24.10 -11.58
N PRO A 23 2.00 24.62 -12.66
CA PRO A 23 0.77 25.40 -12.54
C PRO A 23 -0.41 24.53 -12.06
N ALA A 24 -1.39 25.19 -11.41
CA ALA A 24 -2.67 24.58 -11.11
C ALA A 24 -3.38 24.15 -12.41
N ALA A 25 -4.20 23.10 -12.36
CA ALA A 25 -4.98 22.60 -13.49
C ALA A 25 -4.15 22.29 -14.75
N SER A 26 -2.92 21.82 -14.56
CA SER A 26 -2.00 21.51 -15.65
C SER A 26 -1.61 20.04 -15.69
N LEU A 27 -1.31 19.56 -16.89
CA LEU A 27 -0.70 18.26 -17.13
C LEU A 27 0.81 18.45 -17.25
N THR A 28 1.56 17.97 -16.26
CA THR A 28 3.03 18.02 -16.27
C THR A 28 3.61 16.61 -16.32
N MET A 29 4.51 16.37 -17.27
CA MET A 29 5.21 15.09 -17.39
C MET A 29 6.66 15.25 -16.92
N ILE A 30 7.08 14.38 -16.00
CA ILE A 30 8.45 14.29 -15.49
C ILE A 30 9.03 12.95 -15.92
N HIS A 31 10.07 12.97 -16.76
CA HIS A 31 10.73 11.75 -17.20
C HIS A 31 12.24 11.79 -16.99
N GLY A 32 12.90 10.68 -17.32
CA GLY A 32 14.36 10.60 -17.38
C GLY A 32 14.84 9.17 -17.23
N THR A 33 16.15 8.99 -17.11
CA THR A 33 16.75 7.66 -16.97
C THR A 33 16.49 7.02 -15.60
N VAL A 34 16.72 5.71 -15.51
CA VAL A 34 16.64 4.97 -14.25
C VAL A 34 17.74 5.47 -13.32
N GLY A 35 17.37 5.80 -12.08
CA GLY A 35 18.32 6.36 -11.10
C GLY A 35 18.48 7.88 -11.16
N SER A 36 17.75 8.59 -12.03
CA SER A 36 17.80 10.06 -12.12
C SER A 36 17.20 10.80 -10.91
N GLY A 37 16.72 10.07 -9.89
CA GLY A 37 16.12 10.66 -8.69
C GLY A 37 14.61 10.91 -8.74
N LYS A 38 13.88 10.42 -9.76
CA LYS A 38 12.41 10.57 -9.87
C LYS A 38 11.64 10.13 -8.63
N SER A 39 11.95 8.95 -8.09
CA SER A 39 11.28 8.45 -6.88
C SER A 39 11.58 9.32 -5.65
N ILE A 40 12.78 9.91 -5.55
CA ILE A 40 13.13 10.86 -4.49
C ILE A 40 12.38 12.17 -4.68
N PHE A 41 12.31 12.67 -5.92
CA PHE A 41 11.53 13.84 -6.27
C PHE A 41 10.05 13.66 -5.88
N LEU A 42 9.47 12.50 -6.20
CA LEU A 42 8.11 12.14 -5.81
C LEU A 42 7.93 12.13 -4.28
N GLN A 43 8.87 11.52 -3.55
CA GLN A 43 8.82 11.51 -2.08
C GLN A 43 8.94 12.91 -1.46
N LEU A 44 9.71 13.82 -2.08
CA LEU A 44 9.78 15.23 -1.67
C LEU A 44 8.45 15.95 -1.94
N LEU A 45 7.85 15.72 -3.11
CA LEU A 45 6.56 16.31 -3.49
C LEU A 45 5.42 15.84 -2.57
N LEU A 46 5.41 14.55 -2.21
CA LEU A 46 4.47 13.97 -1.24
C LEU A 46 4.76 14.37 0.21
N GLY A 47 5.87 15.07 0.48
CA GLY A 47 6.27 15.46 1.83
C GLY A 47 6.76 14.31 2.73
N VAL A 48 7.00 13.12 2.16
CA VAL A 48 7.49 11.93 2.89
C VAL A 48 8.92 12.15 3.39
N ILE A 49 9.73 12.88 2.63
CA ILE A 49 11.10 13.26 2.98
C ILE A 49 11.25 14.78 2.85
N LYS A 50 12.18 15.35 3.62
CA LYS A 50 12.52 16.78 3.53
C LYS A 50 13.73 17.00 2.62
N PRO A 51 13.77 18.12 1.89
CA PRO A 51 14.95 18.49 1.12
C PRO A 51 16.13 18.77 2.07
N SER A 52 17.35 18.55 1.58
CA SER A 52 18.57 18.91 2.30
C SER A 52 18.85 20.42 2.25
N LYS A 53 18.41 21.09 1.19
CA LYS A 53 18.45 22.55 0.99
C LYS A 53 17.29 22.93 0.07
N GLY A 54 16.82 24.17 0.16
CA GLY A 54 15.71 24.69 -0.65
C GLY A 54 14.36 24.39 -0.03
N ASN A 55 13.31 24.71 -0.78
CA ASN A 55 11.93 24.58 -0.32
C ASN A 55 11.02 23.87 -1.33
N VAL A 56 10.11 23.05 -0.81
CA VAL A 56 9.05 22.39 -1.57
C VAL A 56 7.71 22.88 -1.04
N SER A 57 6.99 23.61 -1.87
CA SER A 57 5.62 24.07 -1.62
C SER A 57 4.67 23.34 -2.57
N VAL A 58 3.51 22.94 -2.04
CA VAL A 58 2.41 22.32 -2.80
C VAL A 58 1.12 23.08 -2.50
N LEU A 59 0.22 23.16 -3.49
CA LEU A 59 -1.07 23.86 -3.35
C LEU A 59 -1.99 23.21 -2.32
N SER A 60 -1.98 21.88 -2.25
CA SER A 60 -2.74 21.10 -1.28
C SER A 60 -1.86 19.99 -0.70
N LYS A 61 -2.13 19.63 0.56
CA LYS A 61 -1.55 18.44 1.21
C LYS A 61 -2.30 17.16 0.86
N GLU A 62 -3.51 17.28 0.34
CA GLU A 62 -4.33 16.17 -0.13
C GLU A 62 -3.94 15.85 -1.57
N ILE A 63 -3.07 14.85 -1.70
CA ILE A 63 -2.52 14.40 -2.99
C ILE A 63 -2.92 12.94 -3.18
N SER A 64 -3.53 12.63 -4.33
CA SER A 64 -3.80 11.25 -4.72
C SER A 64 -2.59 10.67 -5.49
N LEU A 65 -2.29 9.40 -5.25
CA LEU A 65 -1.16 8.71 -5.86
C LEU A 65 -1.62 7.38 -6.46
N ALA A 66 -1.49 7.25 -7.78
CA ALA A 66 -1.48 5.96 -8.43
C ALA A 66 -0.03 5.46 -8.50
N ALA A 67 0.34 4.60 -7.57
CA ALA A 67 1.69 4.07 -7.46
C ALA A 67 1.99 3.04 -8.56
N GLN A 68 3.27 2.94 -8.97
CA GLN A 68 3.73 1.94 -9.94
C GLN A 68 3.37 0.50 -9.53
N LYS A 69 3.50 0.22 -8.22
CA LYS A 69 3.04 -1.02 -7.56
C LYS A 69 2.01 -0.65 -6.50
N PRO A 70 0.71 -0.66 -6.84
CA PRO A 70 -0.32 -0.32 -5.87
C PRO A 70 -0.46 -1.43 -4.83
N TRP A 71 -0.54 -1.04 -3.56
CA TRP A 71 -0.96 -1.93 -2.47
C TRP A 71 -2.47 -2.11 -2.52
N ILE A 72 -2.94 -3.35 -2.38
CA ILE A 72 -4.36 -3.70 -2.49
C ILE A 72 -4.84 -4.29 -1.16
N GLN A 73 -5.96 -3.78 -0.66
CA GLN A 73 -6.60 -4.25 0.56
C GLN A 73 -7.27 -5.60 0.31
N ASN A 74 -7.26 -6.47 1.33
CA ASN A 74 -8.00 -7.73 1.30
C ASN A 74 -9.52 -7.47 1.47
N GLN A 75 -10.09 -6.87 0.44
CA GLN A 75 -11.47 -6.41 0.33
C GLN A 75 -11.97 -6.68 -1.10
N THR A 76 -13.23 -6.38 -1.38
CA THR A 76 -13.77 -6.46 -2.74
C THR A 76 -13.09 -5.46 -3.68
N ILE A 77 -13.21 -5.65 -5.00
CA ILE A 77 -12.73 -4.69 -5.99
C ILE A 77 -13.43 -3.34 -5.77
N ARG A 78 -14.75 -3.35 -5.56
CA ARG A 78 -15.55 -2.17 -5.28
C ARG A 78 -15.04 -1.39 -4.08
N GLU A 79 -14.86 -2.05 -2.94
CA GLU A 79 -14.34 -1.41 -1.71
C GLU A 79 -12.93 -0.85 -1.92
N ASN A 80 -12.08 -1.54 -2.70
CA ASN A 80 -10.76 -1.03 -3.03
C ASN A 80 -10.79 0.22 -3.93
N VAL A 81 -11.81 0.39 -4.79
CA VAL A 81 -11.98 1.61 -5.61
C VAL A 81 -12.46 2.76 -4.73
N ILE A 82 -13.51 2.52 -3.93
CA ILE A 82 -14.16 3.55 -3.11
C ILE A 82 -13.27 3.98 -1.94
N GLY A 83 -12.52 3.04 -1.36
CA GLY A 83 -11.68 3.29 -0.19
C GLY A 83 -12.51 3.78 1.00
N LEU A 84 -12.16 4.96 1.51
CA LEU A 84 -12.84 5.62 2.62
C LEU A 84 -13.79 6.74 2.18
N SER A 85 -13.93 6.96 0.87
CA SER A 85 -14.80 7.99 0.32
C SER A 85 -16.28 7.58 0.41
N PRO A 86 -17.22 8.55 0.44
CA PRO A 86 -18.64 8.25 0.34
C PRO A 86 -18.95 7.53 -0.98
N VAL A 87 -19.95 6.65 -0.94
CA VAL A 87 -20.36 5.87 -2.11
C VAL A 87 -21.11 6.76 -3.10
N ASP A 88 -20.48 6.98 -4.24
CA ASP A 88 -21.06 7.52 -5.48
C ASP A 88 -20.98 6.47 -6.59
N GLU A 89 -22.15 5.97 -7.00
CA GLU A 89 -22.30 4.96 -8.06
C GLU A 89 -22.05 5.52 -9.46
N PHE A 90 -22.36 6.79 -9.70
CA PHE A 90 -22.17 7.41 -11.00
C PHE A 90 -20.68 7.63 -11.25
N LEU A 91 -20.00 8.24 -10.28
CA LEU A 91 -18.55 8.43 -10.30
C LEU A 91 -17.81 7.09 -10.39
N SER A 92 -18.25 6.08 -9.63
CA SER A 92 -17.67 4.73 -9.66
C SER A 92 -17.70 4.14 -11.07
N LYS A 93 -18.87 4.17 -11.72
CA LYS A 93 -19.03 3.65 -13.10
C LYS A 93 -18.16 4.40 -14.10
N GLU A 94 -18.11 5.72 -14.00
CA GLU A 94 -17.30 6.56 -14.88
C GLU A 94 -15.80 6.25 -14.74
N ILE A 95 -15.31 6.12 -13.50
CA ILE A 95 -13.92 5.80 -13.20
C ILE A 95 -13.55 4.38 -13.63
N ILE A 96 -14.42 3.40 -13.37
CA ILE A 96 -14.23 2.00 -13.81
C ILE A 96 -14.09 1.93 -15.33
N TYR A 97 -14.91 2.70 -16.06
CA TYR A 97 -14.81 2.82 -17.51
C TYR A 97 -13.51 3.51 -17.95
N GLY A 98 -13.19 4.65 -17.33
CA GLY A 98 -11.99 5.44 -17.64
C GLY A 98 -10.68 4.66 -17.45
N CYS A 99 -10.60 3.86 -16.39
CA CYS A 99 -9.41 3.03 -16.08
C CYS A 99 -9.38 1.70 -16.84
N ALA A 100 -10.37 1.43 -17.69
CA ALA A 100 -10.56 0.15 -18.35
C ALA A 100 -10.61 -1.05 -17.38
N LEU A 101 -11.07 -0.84 -16.14
CA LEU A 101 -11.25 -1.90 -15.14
C LEU A 101 -12.51 -2.73 -15.40
N GLY A 102 -13.47 -2.16 -16.14
CA GLY A 102 -14.72 -2.84 -16.47
C GLY A 102 -14.54 -4.18 -17.19
N VAL A 103 -13.51 -4.32 -18.03
CA VAL A 103 -13.24 -5.59 -18.73
C VAL A 103 -12.87 -6.70 -17.75
N ASP A 104 -12.10 -6.38 -16.70
CA ASP A 104 -11.72 -7.35 -15.68
C ASP A 104 -12.92 -7.73 -14.81
N ILE A 105 -13.75 -6.74 -14.45
CA ILE A 105 -14.96 -6.95 -13.65
C ILE A 105 -15.94 -7.89 -14.35
N LEU A 106 -16.09 -7.77 -15.68
CA LEU A 106 -16.97 -8.66 -16.46
C LEU A 106 -16.49 -10.12 -16.50
N GLU A 107 -15.18 -10.36 -16.38
CA GLU A 107 -14.60 -11.70 -16.34
C GLU A 107 -14.75 -12.37 -14.96
N PHE A 108 -14.99 -11.59 -13.92
CA PHE A 108 -15.13 -12.11 -12.56
C PHE A 108 -16.53 -12.69 -12.33
N PRO A 109 -16.66 -13.94 -11.82
CA PRO A 109 -17.98 -14.54 -11.57
C PRO A 109 -18.86 -13.72 -10.61
N SER A 110 -18.24 -12.98 -9.69
CA SER A 110 -18.92 -12.11 -8.72
C SER A 110 -18.81 -10.62 -9.08
N GLY A 111 -18.39 -10.29 -10.30
CA GLY A 111 -18.22 -8.90 -10.72
C GLY A 111 -17.28 -8.11 -9.81
N ASP A 112 -17.72 -6.92 -9.43
CA ASP A 112 -16.99 -5.99 -8.55
C ASP A 112 -16.94 -6.45 -7.08
N GLN A 113 -17.74 -7.45 -6.71
CA GLN A 113 -17.73 -8.11 -5.39
C GLN A 113 -16.63 -9.16 -5.26
N LYS A 114 -15.83 -9.40 -6.30
CA LYS A 114 -14.68 -10.31 -6.21
C LYS A 114 -13.72 -9.84 -5.12
N MET A 115 -13.35 -10.77 -4.23
CA MET A 115 -12.30 -10.54 -3.24
C MET A 115 -10.91 -10.44 -3.89
N ALA A 116 -10.22 -9.33 -3.68
CA ALA A 116 -8.87 -9.10 -4.20
C ALA A 116 -7.82 -10.00 -3.55
N GLY A 117 -8.01 -10.40 -2.28
CA GLY A 117 -7.03 -11.14 -1.49
C GLY A 117 -5.96 -10.24 -0.88
N THR A 118 -5.17 -10.78 0.05
CA THR A 118 -4.06 -10.05 0.70
C THR A 118 -3.04 -9.58 -0.32
N ASP A 119 -2.74 -8.28 -0.34
CA ASP A 119 -1.90 -7.62 -1.37
C ASP A 119 -2.37 -7.90 -2.81
N GLY A 120 -3.68 -8.15 -2.98
CA GLY A 120 -4.29 -8.45 -4.27
C GLY A 120 -3.87 -9.80 -4.86
N CYS A 121 -3.53 -10.82 -4.05
CA CYS A 121 -3.03 -12.11 -4.55
C CYS A 121 -3.93 -12.79 -5.61
N ASN A 122 -5.22 -12.45 -5.66
CA ASN A 122 -6.18 -12.99 -6.62
C ASN A 122 -6.27 -12.17 -7.93
N LEU A 123 -5.41 -11.17 -8.13
CA LEU A 123 -5.41 -10.25 -9.26
C LEU A 123 -4.08 -10.31 -10.03
N SER A 124 -4.17 -10.19 -11.36
CA SER A 124 -2.99 -10.01 -12.22
C SER A 124 -2.31 -8.65 -11.94
N GLY A 125 -1.05 -8.49 -12.33
CA GLY A 125 -0.32 -7.23 -12.16
C GLY A 125 -1.04 -6.03 -12.81
N ARG A 126 -1.59 -6.23 -14.02
CA ARG A 126 -2.35 -5.20 -14.75
C ARG A 126 -3.67 -4.87 -14.06
N GLN A 127 -4.37 -5.88 -13.52
CA GLN A 127 -5.60 -5.68 -12.74
C GLN A 127 -5.33 -4.85 -11.48
N LYS A 128 -4.23 -5.14 -10.76
CA LYS A 128 -3.83 -4.33 -9.60
C LYS A 128 -3.60 -2.87 -9.98
N GLN A 129 -2.96 -2.62 -11.12
CA GLN A 129 -2.70 -1.25 -11.59
C GLN A 129 -3.95 -0.51 -12.02
N ARG A 130 -4.87 -1.15 -12.75
CA ARG A 130 -6.19 -0.54 -13.06
C ARG A 130 -6.97 -0.22 -11.79
N LEU A 131 -6.93 -1.12 -10.80
CA LEU A 131 -7.57 -0.92 -9.50
C LEU A 131 -6.93 0.22 -8.70
N GLY A 132 -5.60 0.29 -8.65
CA GLY A 132 -4.87 1.38 -7.99
C GLY A 132 -5.09 2.74 -8.66
N LEU A 133 -5.15 2.76 -9.99
CA LEU A 133 -5.50 3.94 -10.77
C LEU A 133 -6.93 4.38 -10.46
N ALA A 134 -7.91 3.46 -10.54
CA ALA A 134 -9.31 3.75 -10.23
C ALA A 134 -9.47 4.34 -8.82
N ARG A 135 -8.80 3.75 -7.82
CA ARG A 135 -8.79 4.28 -6.44
C ARG A 135 -8.25 5.70 -6.36
N SER A 136 -7.15 6.00 -7.06
CA SER A 136 -6.55 7.34 -7.04
C SER A 136 -7.48 8.40 -7.64
N LEU A 137 -8.28 8.02 -8.64
CA LEU A 137 -9.23 8.93 -9.29
C LEU A 137 -10.50 9.12 -8.46
N TYR A 138 -10.93 8.08 -7.75
CA TYR A 138 -12.16 8.13 -6.95
C TYR A 138 -12.08 9.10 -5.77
N LEU A 139 -10.86 9.40 -5.32
CA LEU A 139 -10.62 10.41 -4.28
C LEU A 139 -10.94 11.84 -4.73
N ASP A 140 -11.03 12.09 -6.05
CA ASP A 140 -11.35 13.40 -6.65
C ASP A 140 -10.58 14.59 -6.04
N LEU A 141 -9.25 14.43 -5.94
CA LEU A 141 -8.37 15.43 -5.35
C LEU A 141 -7.83 16.41 -6.40
N SER A 142 -7.51 17.62 -5.94
CA SER A 142 -6.94 18.71 -6.76
C SER A 142 -5.53 18.42 -7.31
N ILE A 143 -4.81 17.47 -6.72
CA ILE A 143 -3.49 17.03 -7.18
C ILE A 143 -3.49 15.51 -7.25
N ILE A 144 -3.15 14.98 -8.42
CA ILE A 144 -3.02 13.54 -8.63
C ILE A 144 -1.70 13.23 -9.30
N ILE A 145 -1.01 12.22 -8.78
CA ILE A 145 0.28 11.78 -9.27
C ILE A 145 0.16 10.37 -9.83
N LEU A 146 0.68 10.18 -11.04
CA LEU A 146 0.66 8.91 -11.76
C LEU A 146 2.10 8.42 -11.90
N ASP A 147 2.50 7.47 -11.06
CA ASP A 147 3.86 6.91 -11.01
C ASP A 147 3.96 5.68 -11.91
N ASP A 148 4.38 5.90 -13.16
CA ASP A 148 4.66 4.87 -14.16
C ASP A 148 3.50 3.87 -14.38
N VAL A 149 2.25 4.33 -14.25
CA VAL A 149 1.06 3.47 -14.28
C VAL A 149 0.74 2.98 -15.69
N LEU A 150 0.87 3.86 -16.69
CA LEU A 150 0.49 3.55 -18.07
C LEU A 150 1.44 2.55 -18.75
N SER A 151 2.68 2.42 -18.26
CA SER A 151 3.72 1.58 -18.90
C SER A 151 3.48 0.08 -18.76
N ALA A 152 2.54 -0.32 -17.92
CA ALA A 152 2.22 -1.72 -17.71
C ALA A 152 1.09 -2.24 -18.60
N PHE A 153 0.43 -1.35 -19.35
CA PHE A 153 -0.57 -1.69 -20.34
C PHE A 153 0.05 -1.79 -21.72
N ASP A 154 -0.53 -2.66 -22.55
CA ASP A 154 -0.29 -2.67 -23.98
C ASP A 154 -0.72 -1.34 -24.62
N THR A 155 -0.09 -1.00 -25.75
CA THR A 155 -0.29 0.28 -26.45
C THR A 155 -1.76 0.66 -26.68
N PRO A 156 -2.66 -0.22 -27.19
CA PRO A 156 -4.04 0.18 -27.42
C PRO A 156 -4.81 0.42 -26.11
N THR A 157 -4.56 -0.40 -25.09
CA THR A 157 -5.15 -0.18 -23.74
C THR A 157 -4.65 1.12 -23.12
N ALA A 158 -3.34 1.39 -23.18
CA ALA A 158 -2.75 2.61 -22.65
C ALA A 158 -3.30 3.85 -23.36
N ALA A 159 -3.43 3.81 -24.69
CA ALA A 159 -4.01 4.90 -25.47
C ALA A 159 -5.49 5.15 -25.14
N ALA A 160 -6.27 4.08 -24.93
CA ALA A 160 -7.67 4.19 -24.53
C ALA A 160 -7.82 4.82 -23.13
N ILE A 161 -7.03 4.37 -22.16
CA ILE A 161 -7.00 4.95 -20.80
C ILE A 161 -6.55 6.42 -20.88
N PHE A 162 -5.48 6.72 -21.62
CA PHE A 162 -4.99 8.08 -21.81
C PHE A 162 -6.07 8.99 -22.38
N SER A 163 -6.76 8.58 -23.45
CA SER A 163 -7.82 9.36 -24.07
C SER A 163 -8.99 9.62 -23.11
N ARG A 164 -9.46 8.59 -22.40
CA ARG A 164 -10.60 8.69 -21.45
C ARG A 164 -10.28 9.53 -20.22
N LEU A 165 -9.04 9.51 -19.76
CA LEU A 165 -8.64 10.22 -18.55
C LEU A 165 -8.09 11.62 -18.88
N LEU A 166 -7.14 11.70 -19.80
CA LEU A 166 -6.27 12.86 -20.04
C LEU A 166 -6.55 13.56 -21.38
N GLY A 167 -7.39 12.97 -22.22
CA GLY A 167 -7.80 13.58 -23.48
C GLY A 167 -8.56 14.91 -23.28
N PRO A 168 -8.88 15.62 -24.37
CA PRO A 168 -9.58 16.91 -24.32
C PRO A 168 -10.87 16.86 -23.48
N ASP A 169 -11.64 15.78 -23.63
CA ASP A 169 -12.89 15.51 -22.89
C ASP A 169 -12.69 14.52 -21.72
N GLY A 170 -11.44 14.29 -21.32
CA GLY A 170 -11.09 13.32 -20.30
C GLY A 170 -11.57 13.73 -18.91
N ILE A 171 -11.83 12.74 -18.06
CA ILE A 171 -12.33 12.92 -16.67
C ILE A 171 -11.51 13.98 -15.93
N LEU A 172 -10.20 13.96 -16.12
CA LEU A 172 -9.20 14.71 -15.36
C LEU A 172 -9.06 16.16 -15.79
N ARG A 173 -9.38 16.45 -17.05
CA ARG A 173 -9.45 17.81 -17.61
C ARG A 173 -10.64 18.58 -17.06
N ARG A 174 -11.76 17.89 -16.83
CA ARG A 174 -13.00 18.50 -16.31
C ARG A 174 -12.88 18.93 -14.84
N CYS A 175 -12.08 18.22 -14.05
CA CYS A 175 -11.92 18.50 -12.61
C CYS A 175 -10.89 19.61 -12.30
N GLY A 176 -10.17 20.15 -13.30
CA GLY A 176 -9.16 21.20 -13.06
C GLY A 176 -7.99 20.74 -12.19
N THR A 177 -7.74 19.44 -12.13
CA THR A 177 -6.71 18.82 -11.29
C THR A 177 -5.32 19.01 -11.90
N THR A 178 -4.30 19.16 -11.07
CA THR A 178 -2.89 19.15 -11.50
C THR A 178 -2.35 17.73 -11.50
N TRP A 179 -1.76 17.30 -12.61
CA TRP A 179 -1.30 15.94 -12.82
C TRP A 179 0.19 15.89 -13.05
N THR A 180 0.88 15.01 -12.31
CA THR A 180 2.31 14.76 -12.54
C THR A 180 2.53 13.31 -12.93
N PHE A 181 3.05 13.10 -14.14
CA PHE A 181 3.45 11.76 -14.61
C PHE A 181 4.91 11.52 -14.32
N PHE A 182 5.24 10.34 -13.79
CA PHE A 182 6.61 9.85 -13.76
C PHE A 182 6.72 8.71 -14.75
N GLN A 183 7.40 8.94 -15.88
CA GLN A 183 7.59 7.88 -16.88
C GLN A 183 9.04 7.40 -16.90
N LYS A 184 9.19 6.09 -17.02
CA LYS A 184 10.46 5.42 -17.33
C LYS A 184 10.74 5.58 -18.83
N GLN A 185 11.80 6.29 -19.18
CA GLN A 185 12.20 6.49 -20.58
C GLN A 185 12.47 5.14 -21.28
N ARG A 186 11.75 4.89 -22.39
CA ARG A 186 12.11 3.97 -23.49
C ARG A 186 11.86 4.70 -24.81
N GLY A 187 12.63 5.75 -25.06
CA GLY A 187 12.63 6.49 -26.33
C GLY A 187 11.43 7.43 -26.53
N ALA A 188 11.71 8.52 -27.25
CA ALA A 188 10.85 9.64 -27.64
C ALA A 188 10.59 10.77 -26.60
N ASP A 189 10.49 11.98 -27.17
CA ASP A 189 10.79 13.30 -26.60
C ASP A 189 9.71 13.92 -25.68
N LEU A 190 10.19 14.80 -24.77
CA LEU A 190 9.54 15.96 -24.10
C LEU A 190 9.71 15.99 -22.56
N LEU A 191 10.62 16.86 -22.08
CA LEU A 191 11.10 17.17 -20.71
C LEU A 191 12.07 16.20 -19.99
N SER A 192 13.30 16.12 -20.50
CA SER A 192 14.39 15.35 -19.91
C SER A 192 14.84 15.90 -18.56
N LEU A 193 14.78 15.08 -17.50
CA LEU A 193 15.71 15.24 -16.37
C LEU A 193 17.11 14.85 -16.87
N PRO A 194 18.08 15.77 -16.94
CA PRO A 194 19.37 15.48 -17.55
C PRO A 194 20.20 14.53 -16.68
N GLU A 195 20.97 13.69 -17.34
CA GLU A 195 21.83 12.66 -16.74
C GLU A 195 22.91 13.21 -15.78
N ASN A 196 23.06 14.54 -15.65
CA ASN A 196 24.09 15.18 -14.84
C ASN A 196 23.62 16.23 -13.82
N GLY A 197 22.32 16.33 -13.52
CA GLY A 197 21.85 17.13 -12.37
C GLY A 197 22.05 18.65 -12.50
N ALA A 198 21.94 19.21 -13.70
CA ALA A 198 21.74 20.64 -13.91
C ALA A 198 20.37 20.83 -14.57
N ALA A 199 19.42 21.49 -13.89
CA ALA A 199 18.04 21.64 -14.34
C ALA A 199 17.93 22.43 -15.67
N PRO A 200 17.04 22.05 -16.60
CA PRO A 200 16.65 22.92 -17.70
C PRO A 200 15.60 23.93 -17.24
N THR A 201 15.74 25.15 -17.72
CA THR A 201 14.76 26.25 -17.64
C THR A 201 13.49 25.84 -18.41
N ALA A 202 12.34 25.86 -17.76
CA ALA A 202 11.07 25.55 -18.40
C ALA A 202 10.59 26.72 -19.28
N SER A 203 10.43 26.48 -20.58
CA SER A 203 9.60 27.31 -21.46
C SER A 203 8.48 26.44 -22.03
N ILE A 204 7.25 26.78 -21.65
CA ILE A 204 6.00 26.15 -22.10
C ILE A 204 5.71 26.62 -23.54
N SER A 205 5.46 25.69 -24.46
CA SER A 205 4.67 25.97 -25.65
C SER A 205 3.39 25.15 -25.59
N ASN A 206 2.25 25.85 -25.55
CA ASN A 206 0.94 25.27 -25.81
C ASN A 206 0.89 24.70 -27.23
N GLY A 207 0.16 23.61 -27.42
CA GLY A 207 -0.38 23.24 -28.73
C GLY A 207 0.04 21.86 -29.22
N ASP A 208 -1.00 21.06 -29.44
CA ASP A 208 -1.14 20.06 -30.50
C ASP A 208 -0.80 18.59 -30.24
N ALA A 209 -1.83 17.80 -30.55
CA ALA A 209 -1.92 16.36 -30.39
C ALA A 209 -0.87 15.63 -31.23
N ALA A 210 -0.08 14.76 -30.58
CA ALA A 210 0.85 13.89 -31.28
C ALA A 210 0.10 12.71 -31.91
N HIS A 211 0.02 12.74 -33.23
CA HIS A 211 -0.32 11.61 -34.09
C HIS A 211 0.63 10.42 -33.85
N PHE A 212 0.06 9.24 -33.64
CA PHE A 212 0.78 7.97 -33.65
C PHE A 212 1.08 7.57 -35.11
N HIS A 213 2.36 7.47 -35.47
CA HIS A 213 2.79 6.78 -36.69
C HIS A 213 3.70 5.62 -36.30
N GLY A 214 3.28 4.43 -36.70
CA GLY A 214 4.07 3.22 -36.59
C GLY A 214 5.03 3.10 -37.77
N SER A 215 6.23 2.61 -37.48
CA SER A 215 7.06 1.88 -38.42
C SER A 215 7.90 0.87 -37.64
N GLU A 216 7.81 -0.38 -38.07
CA GLU A 216 8.71 -1.48 -37.72
C GLU A 216 10.08 -1.25 -38.37
N GLU A 217 11.16 -1.60 -37.66
CA GLU A 217 12.26 -2.36 -38.25
C GLU A 217 13.09 -3.01 -37.13
N GLY A 218 13.39 -4.30 -37.31
CA GLY A 218 13.94 -5.17 -36.28
C GLY A 218 15.46 -5.14 -36.18
N GLN A 219 15.96 -5.55 -35.00
CA GLN A 219 17.23 -6.26 -34.90
C GLN A 219 17.29 -7.13 -33.64
N ALA A 220 17.94 -8.28 -33.82
CA ALA A 220 17.93 -9.49 -32.99
C ALA A 220 18.79 -9.37 -31.70
N PRO A 221 18.71 -10.34 -30.77
CA PRO A 221 18.95 -10.11 -29.35
C PRO A 221 20.41 -10.24 -28.93
N VAL A 222 20.93 -9.23 -28.22
CA VAL A 222 22.19 -9.32 -27.47
C VAL A 222 21.89 -9.93 -26.09
N LYS A 223 22.40 -11.14 -25.87
CA LYS A 223 22.42 -11.82 -24.57
C LYS A 223 23.26 -11.00 -23.59
N SER A 224 22.64 -10.47 -22.53
CA SER A 224 23.36 -10.04 -21.33
C SER A 224 22.75 -10.69 -20.09
N LYS A 225 23.62 -11.30 -19.30
CA LYS A 225 23.31 -12.09 -18.12
C LYS A 225 22.66 -11.21 -17.05
N THR A 226 21.44 -11.56 -16.66
CA THR A 226 20.73 -11.00 -15.52
C THR A 226 21.42 -11.44 -14.23
N ALA A 227 22.29 -10.59 -13.69
CA ALA A 227 22.69 -10.69 -12.28
C ALA A 227 21.68 -9.89 -11.45
N SER A 228 20.83 -10.61 -10.71
CA SER A 228 19.94 -10.07 -9.69
C SER A 228 20.75 -9.33 -8.61
N PRO A 229 20.54 -8.01 -8.39
CA PRO A 229 21.04 -7.35 -7.20
C PRO A 229 19.95 -7.42 -6.10
N GLY A 230 19.47 -8.62 -5.81
CA GLY A 230 18.48 -8.88 -4.76
C GLY A 230 19.09 -9.27 -3.40
N SER A 231 20.38 -9.59 -3.32
CA SER A 231 20.95 -10.24 -2.13
C SER A 231 21.81 -9.35 -1.22
N ALA A 232 22.11 -8.11 -1.63
CA ALA A 232 23.00 -7.23 -0.86
C ALA A 232 22.26 -6.14 -0.05
N VAL A 233 20.98 -5.87 -0.32
CA VAL A 233 20.19 -4.84 0.38
C VAL A 233 19.43 -5.43 1.59
N GLU A 234 19.22 -6.74 1.64
CA GLU A 234 18.51 -7.41 2.74
C GLU A 234 19.32 -7.46 4.06
N LYS A 235 20.66 -7.32 4.00
CA LYS A 235 21.56 -7.57 5.14
C LYS A 235 21.74 -6.41 6.14
N SER A 236 21.01 -5.30 6.00
CA SER A 236 21.06 -4.19 6.96
C SER A 236 19.69 -3.82 7.58
N ARG A 237 18.78 -4.79 7.71
CA ARG A 237 17.65 -4.65 8.62
C ARG A 237 18.15 -4.85 10.05
N ARG A 238 18.39 -3.73 10.75
CA ARG A 238 18.74 -3.70 12.17
C ARG A 238 17.65 -4.44 12.95
N ASN A 239 17.97 -5.61 13.50
CA ASN A 239 17.02 -6.42 14.26
C ASN A 239 16.56 -5.66 15.52
N GLY A 240 15.23 -5.60 15.68
CA GLY A 240 14.45 -5.27 16.88
C GLY A 240 15.12 -4.47 17.99
N ASN A 241 14.91 -3.14 17.99
CA ASN A 241 15.09 -2.35 19.21
C ASN A 241 14.00 -2.73 20.23
N LEU A 242 14.36 -2.90 21.50
CA LEU A 242 13.41 -3.20 22.59
C LEU A 242 12.28 -2.16 22.70
N SER A 243 12.57 -0.91 22.31
CA SER A 243 11.58 0.17 22.22
C SER A 243 10.48 -0.10 21.18
N LEU A 244 10.79 -0.80 20.08
CA LEU A 244 9.82 -1.19 19.06
C LEU A 244 8.85 -2.24 19.60
N TYR A 245 9.35 -3.20 20.39
CA TYR A 245 8.51 -4.19 21.06
C TYR A 245 7.66 -3.55 22.16
N ALA A 246 8.24 -2.68 22.99
CA ALA A 246 7.50 -1.94 24.01
C ALA A 246 6.38 -1.09 23.39
N TYR A 247 6.62 -0.50 22.22
CA TYR A 247 5.62 0.22 21.45
C TYR A 247 4.48 -0.70 20.96
N LEU A 248 4.82 -1.87 20.40
CA LEU A 248 3.84 -2.88 19.95
C LEU A 248 2.95 -3.37 21.10
N PHE A 249 3.54 -3.66 22.27
CA PHE A 249 2.78 -4.09 23.45
C PHE A 249 1.87 -2.98 23.99
N ARG A 250 2.29 -1.72 23.89
CA ARG A 250 1.46 -0.58 24.28
C ARG A 250 0.27 -0.36 23.35
N SER A 251 0.38 -0.72 22.06
CA SER A 251 -0.76 -0.67 21.13
C SER A 251 -1.80 -1.78 21.34
N ALA A 252 -1.43 -2.94 21.90
CA ALA A 252 -2.37 -4.04 22.14
C ALA A 252 -3.46 -3.72 23.19
N GLY A 253 -3.28 -2.66 23.97
CA GLY A 253 -4.11 -2.34 25.13
C GLY A 253 -3.70 -3.18 26.34
N PRO A 254 -3.34 -2.56 27.49
CA PRO A 254 -2.82 -3.29 28.64
C PRO A 254 -3.84 -4.29 29.22
N ILE A 255 -5.13 -3.97 29.13
CA ILE A 255 -6.21 -4.82 29.64
C ILE A 255 -6.32 -6.13 28.84
N MET A 256 -6.42 -6.06 27.52
CA MET A 256 -6.50 -7.24 26.65
C MET A 256 -5.25 -8.12 26.77
N LEU A 257 -4.06 -7.50 26.79
CA LEU A 257 -2.81 -8.23 26.95
C LEU A 257 -2.72 -8.94 28.32
N SER A 258 -3.10 -8.24 29.39
CA SER A 258 -3.12 -8.82 30.74
C SER A 258 -4.12 -9.97 30.87
N ALA A 259 -5.32 -9.83 30.29
CA ALA A 259 -6.33 -10.88 30.27
C ALA A 259 -5.85 -12.13 29.50
N TRP A 260 -5.13 -11.94 28.39
CA TRP A 260 -4.54 -13.04 27.63
C TRP A 260 -3.39 -13.74 28.36
N ILE A 261 -2.50 -12.97 29.00
CA ILE A 261 -1.43 -13.52 29.84
C ILE A 261 -2.04 -14.35 30.97
N PHE A 262 -3.09 -13.85 31.61
CA PHE A 262 -3.81 -14.58 32.65
C PHE A 262 -4.47 -15.85 32.12
N SER A 263 -5.14 -15.78 30.95
CA SER A 263 -5.75 -16.93 30.28
C SER A 263 -4.70 -18.00 29.93
N THR A 264 -3.53 -17.59 29.46
CA THR A 264 -2.42 -18.50 29.13
C THR A 264 -1.80 -19.12 30.38
N ALA A 265 -1.66 -18.35 31.45
CA ALA A 265 -1.22 -18.87 32.75
C ALA A 265 -2.20 -19.92 33.28
N PHE A 266 -3.51 -19.65 33.19
CA PHE A 266 -4.56 -20.60 33.59
C PHE A 266 -4.54 -21.88 32.74
N ALA A 267 -4.42 -21.76 31.42
CA ALA A 267 -4.28 -22.90 30.51
C ALA A 267 -3.04 -23.74 30.83
N SER A 268 -1.90 -23.10 31.11
CA SER A 268 -0.66 -23.79 31.49
C SER A 268 -0.77 -24.56 32.80
N VAL A 269 -1.55 -24.06 33.76
CA VAL A 269 -1.89 -24.81 34.99
C VAL A 269 -2.81 -25.98 34.65
N GLY A 270 -3.82 -25.75 33.81
CA GLY A 270 -4.76 -26.77 33.34
C GLY A 270 -4.08 -27.99 32.70
N GLU A 271 -3.02 -27.80 31.92
CA GLU A 271 -2.23 -28.89 31.33
C GLU A 271 -1.50 -29.77 32.36
N LYS A 272 -1.25 -29.25 33.57
CA LYS A 272 -0.60 -30.03 34.65
C LYS A 272 -1.61 -30.83 35.47
N VAL A 273 -2.89 -30.45 35.46
CA VAL A 273 -3.95 -31.10 36.27
C VAL A 273 -4.09 -32.60 35.95
N PRO A 274 -4.13 -33.06 34.69
CA PRO A 274 -4.25 -34.50 34.39
C PRO A 274 -3.06 -35.31 34.93
N LYS A 275 -1.84 -34.74 34.91
CA LYS A 275 -0.63 -35.41 35.42
C LYS A 275 -0.66 -35.57 36.94
N ILE A 276 -1.15 -34.54 37.64
CA ILE A 276 -1.34 -34.58 39.10
C ILE A 276 -2.44 -35.57 39.44
N PHE A 277 -3.54 -35.57 38.68
CA PHE A 277 -4.67 -36.47 38.87
C PHE A 277 -4.22 -37.94 38.77
N VAL A 278 -3.51 -38.33 37.70
CA VAL A 278 -2.97 -39.70 37.55
C VAL A 278 -2.08 -40.10 38.72
N LYS A 279 -1.25 -39.17 39.21
CA LYS A 279 -0.34 -39.43 40.34
C LYS A 279 -1.09 -39.73 41.63
N ILE A 280 -2.19 -39.02 41.90
CA ILE A 280 -3.05 -39.24 43.07
C ILE A 280 -3.80 -40.57 42.91
N SER A 281 -4.41 -40.81 41.74
CA SER A 281 -5.16 -42.05 41.46
C SER A 281 -4.31 -43.30 41.66
N TYR A 282 -3.04 -43.26 41.24
CA TYR A 282 -2.10 -44.37 41.41
C TYR A 282 -1.73 -44.64 42.89
N SER A 283 -1.82 -43.62 43.75
CA SER A 283 -1.49 -43.74 45.18
C SER A 283 -2.63 -44.24 46.07
N GLU A 284 -3.89 -44.09 45.66
CA GLU A 284 -5.05 -44.41 46.50
C GLU A 284 -5.73 -45.74 46.11
N ALA A 285 -6.00 -45.98 44.83
CA ALA A 285 -6.64 -47.21 44.37
C ALA A 285 -6.41 -47.42 42.85
N PRO A 286 -5.46 -48.28 42.45
CA PRO A 286 -5.08 -48.44 41.04
C PRO A 286 -6.14 -49.13 40.16
N ASP A 287 -7.17 -49.75 40.74
CA ASP A 287 -8.11 -50.65 40.06
C ASP A 287 -9.56 -50.11 39.98
N ASN A 288 -9.74 -48.79 40.12
CA ASN A 288 -11.06 -48.15 40.13
C ASN A 288 -11.30 -47.27 38.88
N ASP A 289 -12.25 -47.69 38.04
CA ASP A 289 -12.63 -47.06 36.77
C ASP A 289 -13.07 -45.59 36.89
N THR A 290 -13.54 -45.16 38.07
CA THR A 290 -13.96 -43.76 38.29
C THR A 290 -12.79 -42.77 38.20
N TYR A 291 -11.57 -43.20 38.53
CA TYR A 291 -10.37 -42.39 38.34
C TYR A 291 -9.98 -42.26 36.87
N PHE A 292 -10.21 -43.29 36.06
CA PHE A 292 -9.98 -43.18 34.62
C PHE A 292 -10.93 -42.15 33.98
N ALA A 293 -12.19 -42.15 34.40
CA ALA A 293 -13.17 -41.14 33.97
C ALA A 293 -12.75 -39.71 34.37
N GLY A 294 -12.28 -39.50 35.61
CA GLY A 294 -11.77 -38.20 36.06
C GLY A 294 -10.54 -37.72 35.29
N PHE A 295 -9.62 -38.63 34.96
CA PHE A 295 -8.48 -38.32 34.09
C PHE A 295 -8.93 -37.91 32.69
N ALA A 296 -9.84 -38.65 32.06
CA ALA A 296 -10.35 -38.32 30.74
C ALA A 296 -11.00 -36.93 30.72
N VAL A 297 -11.86 -36.62 31.70
CA VAL A 297 -12.53 -35.31 31.81
C VAL A 297 -11.51 -34.18 31.96
N THR A 298 -10.52 -34.33 32.85
CA THR A 298 -9.49 -33.29 33.05
C THR A 298 -8.59 -33.11 31.84
N ALA A 299 -8.26 -34.19 31.12
CA ALA A 299 -7.48 -34.13 29.88
C ALA A 299 -8.26 -33.42 28.77
N PHE A 300 -9.52 -33.78 28.51
CA PHE A 300 -10.37 -33.12 27.52
C PHE A 300 -10.58 -31.63 27.86
N ALA A 301 -10.85 -31.32 29.12
CA ALA A 301 -10.99 -29.93 29.56
C ALA A 301 -9.72 -29.11 29.29
N SER A 302 -8.54 -29.66 29.56
CA SER A 302 -7.27 -28.97 29.27
C SER A 302 -7.07 -28.66 27.79
N ILE A 303 -7.42 -29.59 26.89
CA ILE A 303 -7.34 -29.40 25.44
C ILE A 303 -8.28 -28.28 24.98
N ILE A 304 -9.52 -28.28 25.48
CA ILE A 304 -10.52 -27.26 25.16
C ILE A 304 -10.05 -25.88 25.63
N ILE A 305 -9.54 -25.77 26.86
CA ILE A 305 -9.03 -24.52 27.42
C ILE A 305 -7.86 -23.99 26.58
N THR A 306 -6.86 -24.83 26.27
CA THR A 306 -5.71 -24.42 25.43
C THR A 306 -6.15 -23.99 24.03
N ALA A 307 -7.09 -24.72 23.41
CA ALA A 307 -7.64 -24.37 22.10
C ALA A 307 -8.41 -23.03 22.13
N ALA A 308 -9.22 -22.80 23.16
CA ALA A 308 -9.95 -21.54 23.34
C ALA A 308 -8.99 -20.36 23.55
N THR A 309 -7.94 -20.51 24.36
CA THR A 309 -6.91 -19.48 24.54
C THR A 309 -6.17 -19.19 23.23
N ALA A 310 -5.81 -20.22 22.45
CA ALA A 310 -5.18 -20.04 21.15
C ALA A 310 -6.11 -19.32 20.14
N LEU A 311 -7.38 -19.73 20.07
CA LEU A 311 -8.37 -19.10 19.20
C LEU A 311 -8.58 -17.62 19.56
N SER A 312 -8.67 -17.30 20.86
CA SER A 312 -8.81 -15.93 21.33
C SER A 312 -7.63 -15.04 20.91
N TYR A 313 -6.40 -15.59 20.90
CA TYR A 313 -5.22 -14.87 20.44
C TYR A 313 -5.31 -14.50 18.95
N PHE A 314 -5.60 -15.48 18.10
CA PHE A 314 -5.64 -15.27 16.65
C PHE A 314 -6.87 -14.49 16.18
N ALA A 315 -8.02 -14.67 16.83
CA ALA A 315 -9.28 -14.05 16.41
C ALA A 315 -9.49 -12.64 16.99
N LEU A 316 -8.99 -12.36 18.20
CA LEU A 316 -9.26 -11.08 18.87
C LEU A 316 -8.02 -10.19 18.98
N ILE A 317 -6.89 -10.75 19.40
CA ILE A 317 -5.71 -9.95 19.75
C ILE A 317 -4.93 -9.54 18.51
N VAL A 318 -4.61 -10.49 17.64
CA VAL A 318 -3.83 -10.23 16.41
C VAL A 318 -4.52 -9.20 15.50
N PRO A 319 -5.83 -9.31 15.21
CA PRO A 319 -6.51 -8.34 14.34
C PRO A 319 -6.60 -6.95 14.97
N ASN A 320 -6.94 -6.85 16.27
CA ASN A 320 -6.98 -5.55 16.96
C ASN A 320 -5.62 -4.86 16.98
N LEU A 321 -4.55 -5.62 17.25
CA LEU A 321 -3.20 -5.09 17.26
C LEU A 321 -2.79 -4.56 15.87
N SER A 322 -3.09 -5.33 14.82
CA SER A 322 -2.83 -4.92 13.44
C SER A 322 -3.56 -3.62 13.08
N ASN A 323 -4.85 -3.53 13.41
CA ASN A 323 -5.67 -2.35 13.11
C ASN A 323 -5.19 -1.12 13.89
N GLU A 324 -4.91 -1.25 15.19
CA GLU A 324 -4.41 -0.13 16.01
C GLU A 324 -3.05 0.37 15.51
N LEU A 325 -2.15 -0.55 15.13
CA LEU A 325 -0.84 -0.17 14.58
C LEU A 325 -0.99 0.56 13.25
N HIS A 326 -1.89 0.08 12.39
CA HIS A 326 -2.19 0.71 11.10
C HIS A 326 -2.70 2.15 11.30
N TRP A 327 -3.69 2.35 12.17
CA TRP A 327 -4.26 3.67 12.41
C TRP A 327 -3.27 4.64 13.05
N ARG A 328 -2.46 4.19 14.01
CA ARG A 328 -1.41 5.03 14.62
C ARG A 328 -0.34 5.43 13.62
N LEU A 329 0.04 4.53 12.71
CA LEU A 329 0.96 4.87 11.64
C LEU A 329 0.36 5.94 10.72
N LEU A 330 -0.92 5.80 10.38
CA LEU A 330 -1.65 6.77 9.57
C LEU A 330 -1.72 8.15 10.25
N GLU A 331 -1.99 8.18 11.56
CA GLU A 331 -2.03 9.42 12.35
C GLU A 331 -0.66 10.12 12.38
N LEU A 332 0.42 9.36 12.60
CA LEU A 332 1.79 9.89 12.58
C LEU A 332 2.19 10.43 11.20
N LEU A 333 1.74 9.79 10.12
CA LEU A 333 2.06 10.20 8.75
C LEU A 333 1.20 11.37 8.27
N SER A 334 -0.07 11.43 8.68
CA SER A 334 -1.00 12.51 8.28
C SER A 334 -0.77 13.80 9.06
N GLY A 335 -0.12 13.75 10.22
CA GLY A 335 0.12 14.93 11.07
C GLY A 335 -1.17 15.56 11.64
N LEU A 336 -2.32 14.91 11.44
CA LEU A 336 -3.61 15.29 11.98
C LEU A 336 -3.79 14.64 13.35
N HIS A 337 -3.69 15.44 14.42
CA HIS A 337 -4.25 15.06 15.72
C HIS A 337 -5.78 15.05 15.56
N CYS A 338 -6.37 13.92 15.20
CA CYS A 338 -7.83 13.77 15.10
C CYS A 338 -8.30 12.75 16.13
N PRO A 339 -8.64 13.18 17.36
CA PRO A 339 -9.14 12.27 18.37
C PRO A 339 -10.59 11.90 18.01
N ARG A 340 -10.85 10.60 17.81
CA ARG A 340 -12.17 9.93 17.88
C ARG A 340 -13.00 9.67 16.61
N LEU A 341 -12.69 10.18 15.41
CA LEU A 341 -13.59 9.95 14.25
C LEU A 341 -13.24 8.76 13.33
N LEU A 342 -12.09 8.10 13.52
CA LEU A 342 -11.62 7.03 12.60
C LEU A 342 -11.54 5.62 13.22
N LYS A 343 -11.91 5.45 14.49
CA LYS A 343 -12.16 4.10 15.01
C LYS A 343 -13.60 3.73 14.65
N PRO A 344 -13.85 2.78 13.74
CA PRO A 344 -15.14 2.09 13.77
C PRO A 344 -15.23 1.48 15.17
N THR A 345 -16.16 1.97 15.97
CA THR A 345 -16.55 1.36 17.23
C THR A 345 -17.02 -0.06 16.92
N LEU A 346 -16.10 -1.03 16.97
CA LEU A 346 -16.44 -2.43 17.22
C LEU A 346 -16.85 -2.55 18.69
N ALA A 347 -17.97 -1.92 19.01
CA ALA A 347 -18.74 -2.14 20.21
C ALA A 347 -20.05 -2.78 19.75
N THR A 348 -19.99 -4.08 19.47
CA THR A 348 -21.07 -5.10 19.57
C THR A 348 -20.65 -6.33 18.78
N LEU A 349 -20.02 -7.29 19.46
CA LEU A 349 -20.39 -8.72 19.49
C LEU A 349 -19.49 -9.44 20.50
#